data_AF-A0A948B002-F1
#
_entry.id   AF-A0A948B002-F1
#
_cell.length_a   1.000
_cell.length_b   1.000
_cell.length_c   1.000
_cell.angle_alpha   90.00
_cell.angle_beta   90.00
_cell.angle_gamma   90.00
#
_symmetry.space_group_name_H-M   'P 1'
#
loop_
_entity.id
_entity.type
_entity.pdbx_description
1 polymer ?
#
loop_
_entity_poly.entity_id
_entity_poly.type
_entity_poly.pdbx_seq_one_letter_code
_entity_poly.pdbx_strand_id
1 'polypeptide(L)' 'THYFGHLDVAAIRLTGALVVGDTLHIKGHTTDMTVKIESIQIEHKAVQQAAQGDNVGIKVPDHVREHDKVFKVAP' A
#
# COMPACT_ATOMS: atom_id res chain seq x y z
N THR A 1 2.24 8.58 11.04
CA THR A 1 2.88 7.58 10.15
C THR A 1 4.37 7.82 10.25
N HIS A 2 5.25 6.97 9.73
CA HIS A 2 6.69 7.30 9.68
C HIS A 2 7.20 6.90 8.30
N TYR A 3 7.49 7.91 7.48
CA TYR A 3 7.95 7.74 6.11
C TYR A 3 9.49 7.64 6.07
N PHE A 4 10.02 6.49 5.67
CA PHE A 4 11.45 6.31 5.38
C PHE A 4 11.68 6.58 3.89
N GLY A 5 12.09 7.80 3.55
CA GLY A 5 12.19 8.30 2.17
C GLY A 5 13.33 7.74 1.29
N HIS A 6 13.79 6.52 1.55
CA HIS A 6 14.88 5.90 0.78
C HIS A 6 14.51 4.60 0.05
N LEU A 7 13.29 4.07 0.19
CA LEU A 7 12.94 2.76 -0.36
C LEU A 7 11.71 2.73 -1.29
N ASP A 8 11.04 3.85 -1.55
CA ASP A 8 9.77 3.87 -2.31
C ASP A 8 8.74 2.86 -1.75
N VAL A 9 8.77 2.64 -0.42
CA VAL A 9 7.88 1.72 0.29
C VAL A 9 6.87 2.52 1.10
N ALA A 10 5.59 2.31 0.82
CA ALA A 10 4.50 2.82 1.62
C ALA A 10 4.07 1.76 2.64
N ALA A 11 4.11 2.11 3.93
CA ALA A 11 3.51 1.32 5.00
C ALA A 11 2.03 1.68 5.12
N ILE A 12 1.14 0.74 4.83
CA ILE A 12 -0.30 0.94 4.82
C ILE A 12 -0.93 -0.02 5.83
N ARG A 13 -1.79 0.52 6.69
CA ARG A 13 -2.62 -0.32 7.56
C ARG A 13 -3.87 -0.72 6.79
N LEU A 14 -4.06 -2.02 6.60
CA LEU A 14 -5.18 -2.53 5.84
C LEU A 14 -6.47 -2.51 6.66
N THR A 15 -7.55 -2.05 6.05
CA THR A 15 -8.92 -2.14 6.59
C THR A 15 -9.70 -3.30 5.98
N GLY A 16 -9.09 -4.05 5.04
CA GLY A 16 -9.67 -5.21 4.38
C GLY A 16 -8.58 -6.15 3.86
N ALA A 17 -8.95 -7.26 3.24
CA ALA A 17 -7.99 -8.20 2.68
C ALA A 17 -7.35 -7.69 1.37
N LEU A 18 -6.03 -7.85 1.25
CA LEU A 18 -5.25 -7.47 0.08
C LEU A 18 -4.44 -8.67 -0.42
N VAL A 19 -4.38 -8.87 -1.73
CA VAL A 19 -3.64 -9.96 -2.36
C VAL A 19 -2.69 -9.40 -3.42
N VAL A 20 -1.55 -10.06 -3.62
CA VAL A 20 -0.65 -9.75 -4.73
C VAL A 20 -1.39 -9.86 -6.07
N GLY A 21 -1.26 -8.84 -6.91
CA GLY A 21 -2.01 -8.70 -8.16
C GLY A 21 -3.21 -7.76 -8.08
N ASP A 22 -3.68 -7.42 -6.87
CA ASP A 22 -4.71 -6.41 -6.68
C ASP A 22 -4.24 -5.03 -7.13
N THR A 23 -5.20 -4.17 -7.45
CA THR A 23 -4.95 -2.78 -7.79
C THR A 23 -5.45 -1.86 -6.68
N LEU A 24 -4.59 -0.96 -6.21
CA LEU A 24 -4.91 0.05 -5.23
C LEU A 24 -4.97 1.42 -5.90
N HIS A 25 -5.92 2.24 -5.46
CA HIS A 25 -6.03 3.64 -5.84
C HIS A 25 -5.71 4.50 -4.63
N ILE A 26 -4.62 5.26 -4.73
CA ILE A 26 -4.13 6.15 -3.70
C ILE A 26 -4.63 7.55 -4.05
N LYS A 27 -5.47 8.08 -3.17
CA LYS A 27 -6.06 9.41 -3.32
C LYS A 27 -5.81 10.24 -2.07
N GLY A 28 -4.92 11.19 -2.24
CA GLY A 28 -4.58 12.23 -1.29
C GLY A 28 -5.15 13.59 -1.68
N HIS A 29 -4.68 14.61 -0.99
CA HIS A 29 -5.01 16.01 -1.32
C HIS A 29 -4.28 16.50 -2.59
N THR A 30 -3.12 15.92 -2.88
CA THR A 30 -2.27 16.26 -4.03
C THR A 30 -1.75 15.01 -4.76
N THR A 31 -2.22 13.83 -4.34
CA THR A 31 -1.83 12.52 -4.88
C THR A 31 -3.08 11.88 -5.48
N ASP A 32 -3.04 11.48 -6.74
CA ASP A 32 -4.12 10.69 -7.37
C ASP A 32 -3.46 9.70 -8.34
N MET A 33 -3.33 8.44 -7.91
CA MET A 33 -2.59 7.43 -8.65
C MET A 33 -3.11 6.03 -8.37
N THR A 34 -2.93 5.16 -9.35
CA THR A 34 -3.32 3.76 -9.27
C THR A 34 -2.08 2.89 -9.31
N VAL A 35 -1.93 2.01 -8.32
CA VAL A 35 -0.75 1.18 -8.09
C VAL A 35 -1.18 -0.28 -8.09
N LYS A 36 -0.52 -1.10 -8.92
CA LYS A 36 -0.70 -2.55 -8.89
C LYS A 36 0.21 -3.15 -7.84
N ILE A 37 -0.33 -4.06 -7.01
CA ILE A 37 0.45 -4.79 -6.02
C ILE A 37 1.31 -5.84 -6.74
N GLU A 38 2.62 -5.63 -6.78
CA GLU A 38 3.57 -6.64 -7.25
C GLU A 38 4.08 -7.53 -6.11
N SER A 39 4.20 -6.97 -4.91
CA SER A 39 4.66 -7.68 -3.71
C SER A 39 4.11 -7.05 -2.45
N ILE A 40 3.81 -7.87 -1.45
CA ILE A 40 3.39 -7.43 -0.12
C ILE A 40 4.45 -7.87 0.89
N GLN A 41 4.83 -6.98 1.79
CA GLN A 41 5.73 -7.30 2.91
C GLN A 41 5.05 -7.02 4.25
N ILE A 42 5.08 -7.98 5.18
CA ILE A 42 4.60 -7.84 6.56
C ILE A 42 5.77 -8.20 7.48
N GLU A 43 6.15 -7.32 8.41
CA GLU A 43 7.24 -7.57 9.37
C GLU A 43 8.52 -8.11 8.69
N HIS A 44 8.94 -7.49 7.57
CA HIS A 44 10.08 -7.89 6.74
C HIS A 44 9.96 -9.26 6.03
N LYS A 45 8.76 -9.88 6.02
CA LYS A 45 8.48 -11.12 5.29
C LYS A 45 7.62 -10.85 4.07
N ALA A 46 8.03 -11.37 2.92
CA ALA A 46 7.20 -11.35 1.73
C ALA A 46 6.02 -12.30 1.89
N VAL A 47 4.81 -11.82 1.65
CA VAL A 47 3.55 -12.58 1.74
C VAL A 47 2.75 -12.42 0.45
N GLN A 48 1.90 -13.41 0.15
CA GLN A 48 1.00 -13.33 -1.03
C GLN A 48 -0.31 -12.62 -0.72
N GLN A 49 -0.72 -12.61 0.54
CA GLN A 49 -1.96 -12.02 1.01
C GLN A 49 -1.77 -11.39 2.39
N ALA A 50 -2.56 -10.38 2.67
CA ALA A 50 -2.61 -9.68 3.94
C ALA A 50 -4.05 -9.50 4.40
N ALA A 51 -4.28 -9.61 5.70
CA ALA A 51 -5.59 -9.51 6.29
C ALA A 51 -5.90 -8.07 6.75
N GLN A 52 -7.16 -7.83 7.06
CA GLN A 52 -7.57 -6.61 7.73
C GLN A 52 -6.83 -6.47 9.07
N GLY A 53 -6.27 -5.30 9.32
CA GLY A 53 -5.53 -4.96 10.54
C GLY A 53 -4.02 -5.06 10.38
N ASP A 54 -3.53 -5.77 9.35
CA ASP A 54 -2.11 -5.93 9.10
C ASP A 54 -1.48 -4.62 8.59
N ASN A 55 -0.24 -4.38 9.02
CA ASN A 55 0.60 -3.33 8.47
C ASN A 55 1.44 -3.94 7.34
N VAL A 56 1.11 -3.54 6.11
CA VAL A 56 1.82 -4.00 4.92
C VAL A 56 2.72 -2.91 4.38
N GLY A 57 3.95 -3.27 4.05
CA GLY A 57 4.82 -2.51 3.17
C GLY A 57 4.54 -2.92 1.72
N ILE A 58 4.19 -1.95 0.89
CA ILE A 58 4.08 -2.15 -0.56
C ILE A 58 4.99 -1.17 -1.28
N LYS A 59 5.51 -1.58 -2.43
CA LYS A 59 6.28 -0.68 -3.29
C LYS A 59 5.30 0.24 -4.02
N VAL A 60 5.58 1.54 -3.98
CA VAL A 60 4.80 2.57 -4.65
C VAL A 60 5.69 3.29 -5.65
N PRO A 61 5.20 3.66 -6.83
CA PRO A 61 6.03 4.31 -7.85
C PRO A 61 6.37 5.77 -7.49
N ASP A 62 5.66 6.36 -6.54
CA ASP A 62 5.84 7.75 -6.12
C ASP A 62 5.56 7.93 -4.62
N HIS A 63 5.97 9.07 -4.09
CA HIS A 63 5.88 9.43 -2.68
C HIS A 63 4.44 9.58 -2.21
N VAL A 64 3.97 8.62 -1.42
CA VAL A 64 2.67 8.68 -0.74
C VAL A 64 2.81 9.45 0.57
N ARG A 65 1.87 10.35 0.85
CA ARG A 65 1.91 11.17 2.07
C ARG A 65 1.11 10.54 3.20
N GLU A 66 1.51 10.91 4.41
CA GLU A 66 0.70 10.64 5.60
C GLU A 66 -0.69 11.25 5.40
N HIS A 67 -1.74 10.47 5.70
CA HIS A 67 -3.17 10.79 5.47
C HIS A 67 -3.73 10.54 4.06
N ASP A 68 -2.93 10.06 3.10
CA ASP A 68 -3.48 9.62 1.82
C ASP A 68 -4.44 8.44 2.03
N LYS A 69 -5.60 8.49 1.36
CA LYS A 69 -6.59 7.42 1.43
C LYS A 69 -6.27 6.38 0.37
N VAL A 70 -6.33 5.12 0.77
CA VAL A 70 -6.03 3.99 -0.10
C VAL A 70 -7.30 3.19 -0.30
N PHE A 71 -7.69 2.99 -1.55
CA PHE A 71 -8.88 2.25 -1.93
C PHE A 71 -8.48 1.04 -2.75
N LYS A 72 -9.06 -0.12 -2.47
CA LYS A 72 -8.92 -1.28 -3.34
C LYS A 72 -9.81 -1.09 -4.56
N VAL A 73 -9.22 -1.13 -5.75
CA VAL A 73 -9.93 -1.15 -7.01
C VAL A 73 -10.30 -2.60 -7.29
N ALA A 74 -11.52 -2.97 -6.92
CA ALA A 74 -12.12 -4.21 -7.37
C ALA A 74 -12.72 -4.01 -8.77
N PRO A 75 -12.62 -5.00 -9.68
CA PRO A 75 -13.35 -4.98 -10.95
C PRO A 75 -14.87 -4.99 -10.75
#